data_AF-A0A2W4IQ44-F1
#
_entry.id   AF-A0A2W4IQ44-F1
#
_cell.length_a   1.000
_cell.length_b   1.000
_cell.length_c   1.000
_cell.angle_alpha   90.00
_cell.angle_beta   90.00
_cell.angle_gamma   90.00
#
_symmetry.space_group_name_H-M   'P 1'
#
loop_
_entity.id
_entity.type
_entity.pdbx_description
1 polymer ?
#
loop_
_entity_poly.entity_id
_entity_poly.type
_entity_poly.pdbx_seq_one_letter_code
_entity_poly.pdbx_strand_id
1 'polypeptide(L)'
;MTAVAEPEVGRARLRKEDARLITGRTRWTDNLSLPGMLHLAFLRSPVAHARISKIDTSAAKQKPGVIAVVTGADVAEEQGSLPCAWPITEDIKIPNAPSLAVDEVNFAGEAVAAVVARSAAEAVDALEAIDVEYDELPVVLDMNEALAEGADLVHPELGTNKCATWVFDSAEAGSAGAIADAIAQPDEGLEGTLREKRRIRPLVSRRRDWWNPPV
;
A
#
# COMPACT_ATOMS: atom_id res chain seq x y z
N MET A 1 31.46 -9.30 -47.31
CA MET A 1 30.12 -9.91 -47.33
C MET A 1 29.39 -9.46 -46.08
N THR A 2 28.48 -8.50 -46.23
CA THR A 2 27.64 -8.00 -45.13
C THR A 2 26.50 -9.01 -44.94
N ALA A 3 26.55 -9.78 -43.85
CA ALA A 3 25.47 -10.70 -43.51
C ALA A 3 24.18 -9.89 -43.29
N VAL A 4 23.12 -10.25 -44.00
CA VAL A 4 21.79 -9.68 -43.77
C VAL A 4 21.36 -10.12 -42.38
N ALA A 5 21.13 -9.15 -41.49
CA ALA A 5 20.65 -9.44 -40.15
C ALA A 5 19.32 -10.21 -40.24
N GLU A 6 19.29 -11.42 -39.71
CA GLU A 6 18.06 -12.20 -39.65
C GLU A 6 17.06 -11.53 -38.68
N PRO A 7 15.75 -11.63 -38.95
CA PRO A 7 14.74 -11.08 -38.07
C PRO A 7 14.76 -11.77 -36.69
N GLU A 8 14.83 -10.97 -35.63
CA GLU A 8 14.98 -11.41 -34.24
C GLU A 8 13.65 -11.71 -33.53
N VAL A 9 12.53 -11.20 -34.03
CA VAL A 9 11.20 -11.36 -33.41
C VAL A 9 10.72 -12.80 -33.55
N GLY A 10 10.20 -13.36 -32.45
CA GLY A 10 9.66 -14.74 -32.41
C GLY A 10 10.69 -15.83 -32.10
N ARG A 11 11.97 -15.49 -31.89
CA ARG A 11 13.02 -16.45 -31.55
C ARG A 11 13.07 -16.72 -30.04
N ALA A 12 13.30 -17.98 -29.66
CA ALA A 12 13.55 -18.40 -28.29
C ALA A 12 14.98 -18.01 -27.84
N ARG A 13 15.23 -16.72 -27.64
CA ARG A 13 16.51 -16.21 -27.12
C ARG A 13 16.62 -16.45 -25.61
N LEU A 14 17.82 -16.76 -25.14
CA LEU A 14 18.15 -16.72 -23.72
C LEU A 14 18.10 -15.27 -23.21
N ARG A 15 17.77 -15.10 -21.93
CA ARG A 15 17.63 -13.76 -21.33
C ARG A 15 19.01 -13.13 -21.16
N LYS A 16 19.11 -11.83 -21.44
CA LYS A 16 20.36 -11.08 -21.31
C LYS A 16 20.76 -10.88 -19.85
N GLU A 17 19.78 -10.89 -18.96
CA GLU A 17 19.90 -10.62 -17.54
C GLU A 17 20.42 -11.84 -16.75
N ASP A 18 20.33 -13.05 -17.31
CA ASP A 18 20.60 -14.31 -16.59
C ASP A 18 21.97 -14.32 -15.95
N ALA A 19 23.01 -13.91 -16.69
CA ALA A 19 24.39 -13.93 -16.22
C ALA A 19 24.59 -13.20 -14.89
N ARG A 20 23.91 -12.06 -14.66
CA ARG A 20 24.00 -11.31 -13.39
C ARG A 20 23.01 -11.80 -12.33
N LEU A 21 21.87 -12.37 -12.75
CA LEU A 21 20.84 -12.87 -11.82
C LEU A 21 21.30 -14.16 -11.14
N ILE A 22 21.88 -15.10 -11.89
CA ILE A 22 22.29 -16.41 -11.38
C ILE A 22 23.64 -16.40 -10.63
N THR A 23 24.41 -15.31 -10.74
CA THR A 23 25.72 -15.17 -10.10
C THR A 23 25.70 -14.27 -8.87
N GLY A 24 24.53 -13.79 -8.44
CA GLY A 24 24.40 -12.86 -7.31
C GLY A 24 24.99 -11.46 -7.58
N ARG A 25 25.34 -11.14 -8.83
CA ARG A 25 25.94 -9.86 -9.24
C ARG A 25 24.92 -8.77 -9.57
N THR A 26 23.63 -9.07 -9.45
CA THR A 26 22.57 -8.10 -9.67
C THR A 26 22.46 -7.16 -8.47
N ARG A 27 22.37 -5.87 -8.76
CA ARG A 27 22.06 -4.86 -7.76
C ARG A 27 20.55 -4.76 -7.59
N TRP A 28 20.12 -4.93 -6.35
CA TRP A 28 18.78 -4.70 -5.84
C TRP A 28 18.85 -3.52 -4.89
N THR A 29 17.73 -2.84 -4.67
CA THR A 29 17.67 -1.68 -3.75
C THR A 29 18.31 -1.95 -2.38
N ASP A 30 18.09 -3.14 -1.82
CA ASP A 30 18.55 -3.56 -0.48
C ASP A 30 20.00 -4.08 -0.42
N ASN A 31 20.69 -4.29 -1.56
CA ASN A 31 22.12 -4.65 -1.57
C ASN A 31 23.02 -3.50 -2.05
N LEU A 32 22.47 -2.30 -2.16
CA LEU A 32 23.24 -1.08 -2.36
C LEU A 32 23.90 -0.66 -1.05
N SER A 33 25.09 -0.09 -1.13
CA SER A 33 25.77 0.53 0.00
C SER A 33 26.46 1.80 -0.49
N LEU A 34 26.13 2.91 0.15
CA LEU A 34 26.65 4.23 -0.19
C LEU A 34 27.45 4.78 1.01
N PRO A 35 28.53 5.54 0.78
CA PRO A 35 29.21 6.25 1.87
C PRO A 35 28.22 7.14 2.63
N GLY A 36 28.16 6.97 3.96
CA GLY A 36 27.25 7.74 4.81
C GLY A 36 25.77 7.32 4.76
N MET A 37 25.45 6.16 4.17
CA MET A 37 24.09 5.62 4.14
C MET A 37 23.51 5.47 5.56
N LEU A 38 22.27 5.95 5.73
CA LEU A 38 21.47 5.74 6.93
C LEU A 38 20.33 4.77 6.61
N HIS A 39 19.76 4.19 7.66
CA HIS A 39 18.65 3.25 7.57
C HIS A 39 17.39 3.85 8.17
N LEU A 40 16.27 3.66 7.48
CA LEU A 40 14.95 4.11 7.88
C LEU A 40 14.11 2.91 8.28
N ALA A 41 13.50 2.95 9.46
CA ALA A 41 12.50 1.99 9.91
C ALA A 41 11.20 2.72 10.27
N PHE A 42 10.05 2.09 10.04
CA PHE A 42 8.74 2.69 10.28
C PHE A 42 8.05 1.98 11.44
N LEU A 43 7.57 2.76 12.42
CA LEU A 43 6.61 2.28 13.41
C LEU A 43 5.25 2.23 12.73
N ARG A 44 4.56 1.10 12.86
CA ARG A 44 3.27 0.87 12.23
C ARG A 44 2.19 0.64 13.27
N SER A 45 0.99 1.13 12.97
CA SER A 45 -0.19 0.95 13.80
C SER A 45 -0.51 -0.54 13.99
N PRO A 46 -0.69 -1.01 15.23
CA PRO A 46 -1.21 -2.35 15.50
C PRO A 46 -2.74 -2.42 15.42
N VAL A 47 -3.44 -1.28 15.38
CA VAL A 47 -4.90 -1.18 15.40
C VAL A 47 -5.46 -0.80 14.03
N ALA A 48 -6.71 -1.21 13.78
CA ALA A 48 -7.34 -1.03 12.47
C ALA A 48 -7.97 0.36 12.27
N HIS A 49 -8.46 1.00 13.32
CA HIS A 49 -9.03 2.34 13.26
C HIS A 49 -8.95 3.01 14.63
N ALA A 50 -8.26 4.13 14.76
CA ALA A 50 -8.09 4.82 16.03
C ALA A 50 -7.57 6.25 15.86
N ARG A 51 -7.94 7.14 16.79
CA ARG A 51 -7.25 8.43 16.94
C ARG A 51 -5.92 8.21 17.63
N ILE A 52 -4.90 8.93 17.19
CA ILE A 52 -3.61 8.99 17.86
C ILE A 52 -3.72 10.07 18.93
N SER A 53 -3.87 9.68 20.19
CA SER A 53 -4.00 10.64 21.29
C SER A 53 -2.65 11.18 21.74
N LYS A 54 -1.58 10.36 21.64
CA LYS A 54 -0.22 10.77 21.99
C LYS A 54 0.84 9.87 21.35
N ILE A 55 1.98 10.47 20.99
CA ILE A 55 3.22 9.75 20.60
C ILE A 55 4.38 10.30 21.43
N ASP A 56 5.06 9.43 22.19
CA ASP A 56 6.32 9.76 22.87
C ASP A 56 7.51 9.17 22.12
N THR A 57 8.39 10.04 21.63
CA THR A 57 9.62 9.67 20.90
C THR A 57 10.90 9.92 21.70
N SER A 58 10.78 10.37 22.95
CA SER A 58 11.89 10.87 23.75
C SER A 58 12.96 9.81 24.04
N ALA A 59 12.55 8.58 24.33
CA ALA A 59 13.46 7.45 24.58
C ALA A 59 14.13 6.97 23.28
N ALA A 60 13.37 6.85 22.19
CA ALA A 60 13.90 6.49 20.88
C ALA A 60 14.99 7.47 20.38
N LYS A 61 14.78 8.78 20.57
CA LYS A 61 15.77 9.82 20.19
C LYS A 61 17.10 9.71 20.94
N GLN A 62 17.14 9.05 22.09
CA GLN A 62 18.35 8.87 22.91
C GLN A 62 19.09 7.55 22.64
N LYS A 63 18.53 6.67 21.79
CA LYS A 63 19.15 5.38 21.47
C LYS A 63 20.46 5.57 20.69
N PRO A 64 21.48 4.73 20.92
CA PRO A 64 22.72 4.77 20.15
C PRO A 64 22.47 4.66 18.64
N GLY A 65 23.20 5.45 17.86
CA GLY A 65 23.14 5.39 16.40
C GLY A 65 21.90 6.04 15.76
N VAL A 66 20.89 6.45 16.54
CA VAL A 66 19.74 7.20 16.03
C VAL A 66 20.18 8.60 15.63
N ILE A 67 19.75 9.01 14.44
CA ILE A 67 20.02 10.32 13.83
C ILE A 67 18.78 11.21 13.92
N ALA A 68 17.59 10.63 13.68
CA ALA A 68 16.32 11.34 13.76
C ALA A 68 15.17 10.38 14.07
N VAL A 69 14.14 10.90 14.73
CA VAL A 69 12.83 10.27 14.86
C VAL A 69 11.80 11.29 14.41
N VAL A 70 10.95 10.89 13.46
CA VAL A 70 9.98 11.75 12.78
C VAL A 70 8.59 11.14 12.92
N THR A 71 7.62 11.94 13.35
CA THR A 71 6.20 11.57 13.46
C THR A 71 5.39 12.25 12.35
N GLY A 72 4.14 11.86 12.16
CA GLY A 72 3.25 12.57 11.23
C GLY A 72 3.09 14.06 11.55
N ALA A 73 3.08 14.42 12.84
CA ALA A 73 3.00 15.81 13.29
C ALA A 73 4.22 16.65 12.87
N ASP A 74 5.42 16.06 12.87
CA ASP A 74 6.66 16.76 12.50
C ASP A 74 6.70 17.16 11.02
N VAL A 75 5.91 16.48 10.16
CA VAL A 75 5.90 16.68 8.71
C VAL A 75 4.51 16.96 8.15
N ALA A 76 3.53 17.26 9.00
CA ALA A 76 2.12 17.41 8.60
C ALA A 76 1.92 18.48 7.52
N GLU A 77 2.67 19.58 7.60
CA GLU A 77 2.62 20.69 6.64
C GLU A 77 3.32 20.37 5.30
N GLU A 78 4.20 19.36 5.26
CA GLU A 78 5.09 19.09 4.12
C GLU A 78 4.76 17.80 3.36
N GLN A 79 4.28 16.75 4.06
CA GLN A 79 4.20 15.40 3.50
C GLN A 79 3.16 15.22 2.38
N GLY A 80 2.22 16.15 2.25
CA GLY A 80 1.12 16.09 1.29
C GLY A 80 0.30 14.79 1.40
N SER A 81 -0.45 14.49 0.34
CA SER A 81 -1.19 13.24 0.18
C SER A 81 -0.59 12.42 -0.95
N LEU A 82 -0.45 11.11 -0.76
CA LEU A 82 -0.19 10.18 -1.86
C LEU A 82 -1.38 10.21 -2.82
N PRO A 83 -1.19 10.58 -4.11
CA PRO A 83 -2.31 10.78 -5.01
C PRO A 83 -2.84 9.45 -5.55
N CYS A 84 -4.15 9.39 -5.81
CA CYS A 84 -4.72 8.36 -6.66
C CYS A 84 -4.29 8.62 -8.11
N ALA A 85 -3.38 7.80 -8.64
CA ALA A 85 -2.82 8.00 -9.98
C ALA A 85 -3.82 7.74 -11.13
N TRP A 86 -4.98 7.15 -10.84
CA TRP A 86 -5.99 6.83 -11.84
C TRP A 86 -7.41 7.07 -11.30
N PRO A 87 -7.93 8.32 -11.38
CA PRO A 87 -9.31 8.60 -11.04
C PRO A 87 -10.23 8.01 -12.11
N ILE A 88 -11.13 7.10 -11.71
CA ILE A 88 -12.03 6.38 -12.63
C ILE A 88 -13.31 7.15 -12.96
N THR A 89 -13.64 8.16 -12.15
CA THR A 89 -14.82 9.03 -12.29
C THR A 89 -14.46 10.44 -11.81
N GLU A 90 -15.16 11.46 -12.29
CA GLU A 90 -14.91 12.86 -11.89
C GLU A 90 -15.30 13.14 -10.43
N ASP A 91 -16.30 12.41 -9.90
CA ASP A 91 -16.85 12.56 -8.56
C ASP A 91 -16.22 11.63 -7.51
N ILE A 92 -15.13 10.94 -7.87
CA ILE A 92 -14.41 10.02 -6.97
C ILE A 92 -14.05 10.69 -5.65
N LYS A 93 -14.36 10.01 -4.54
CA LYS A 93 -13.99 10.43 -3.18
C LYS A 93 -12.67 9.79 -2.80
N ILE A 94 -11.63 10.61 -2.69
CA ILE A 94 -10.27 10.18 -2.35
C ILE A 94 -9.94 10.73 -0.97
N PRO A 95 -9.79 9.89 0.06
CA PRO A 95 -9.33 10.34 1.36
C PRO A 95 -7.88 10.80 1.31
N ASN A 96 -7.50 11.67 2.24
CA ASN A 96 -6.11 12.04 2.42
C ASN A 96 -5.28 10.81 2.81
N ALA A 97 -4.14 10.60 2.15
CA ALA A 97 -3.25 9.46 2.36
C ALA A 97 -1.84 9.97 2.68
N PRO A 98 -1.62 10.49 3.90
CA PRO A 98 -0.30 10.99 4.30
C PRO A 98 0.73 9.85 4.36
N SER A 99 2.01 10.19 4.28
CA SER A 99 3.10 9.20 4.37
C SER A 99 3.25 8.65 5.80
N LEU A 100 2.97 9.48 6.79
CA LEU A 100 2.86 9.15 8.21
C LEU A 100 1.54 9.69 8.75
N ALA A 101 0.75 8.84 9.38
CA ALA A 101 -0.49 9.20 10.05
C ALA A 101 -0.25 10.35 11.05
N VAL A 102 -1.16 11.33 11.03
CA VAL A 102 -1.06 12.55 11.85
C VAL A 102 -1.98 12.42 13.06
N ASP A 103 -3.29 12.44 12.82
CA ASP A 103 -4.31 12.47 13.88
C ASP A 103 -4.99 11.11 14.09
N GLU A 104 -5.03 10.28 13.04
CA GLU A 104 -5.82 9.05 13.01
C GLU A 104 -5.15 8.00 12.13
N VAL A 105 -5.34 6.73 12.49
CA VAL A 105 -4.96 5.57 11.69
C VAL A 105 -6.23 4.88 11.21
N ASN A 106 -6.27 4.50 9.93
CA ASN A 106 -7.43 4.00 9.21
C ASN A 106 -7.29 2.53 8.78
N PHE A 107 -6.11 1.92 9.01
CA PHE A 107 -5.89 0.49 8.81
C PHE A 107 -4.71 -0.03 9.63
N ALA A 108 -4.75 -1.33 9.95
CA ALA A 108 -3.65 -2.00 10.61
C ALA A 108 -2.41 -2.02 9.71
N GLY A 109 -1.28 -1.57 10.23
CA GLY A 109 -0.03 -1.44 9.49
C GLY A 109 0.25 -0.04 8.92
N GLU A 110 -0.64 0.94 9.13
CA GLU A 110 -0.39 2.33 8.74
C GLU A 110 0.82 2.91 9.48
N ALA A 111 1.68 3.67 8.80
CA ALA A 111 2.90 4.18 9.40
C ALA A 111 2.59 5.41 10.27
N VAL A 112 3.07 5.44 11.51
CA VAL A 112 2.79 6.51 12.48
C VAL A 112 4.04 7.32 12.83
N ALA A 113 5.21 6.68 12.77
CA ALA A 113 6.50 7.32 12.99
C ALA A 113 7.59 6.62 12.17
N ALA A 114 8.72 7.29 11.99
CA ALA A 114 9.88 6.76 11.32
C ALA A 114 11.16 7.09 12.10
N VAL A 115 12.08 6.13 12.16
CA VAL A 115 13.39 6.27 12.79
C VAL A 115 14.48 6.18 11.73
N VAL A 116 15.37 7.17 11.72
CA VAL A 116 16.59 7.18 10.92
C VAL A 116 17.78 6.85 11.83
N ALA A 117 18.55 5.81 11.50
CA ALA A 117 19.74 5.41 12.28
C ALA A 117 20.93 5.01 11.39
N ARG A 118 22.10 4.81 12.01
CA ARG A 118 23.35 4.42 11.32
C ARG A 118 23.34 2.99 10.80
N SER A 119 22.51 2.12 11.37
CA SER A 119 22.32 0.75 10.91
C SER A 119 20.84 0.34 10.94
N ALA A 120 20.50 -0.68 10.16
CA ALA A 120 19.13 -1.22 10.13
C ALA A 120 18.69 -1.76 11.50
N ALA A 121 19.61 -2.39 12.25
CA ALA A 121 19.32 -2.93 13.58
C ALA A 121 19.02 -1.81 14.58
N GLU A 122 19.85 -0.77 14.63
CA GLU A 122 19.62 0.39 15.52
C GLU A 122 18.30 1.10 15.20
N ALA A 123 17.93 1.19 13.91
CA ALA A 123 16.65 1.79 13.51
C ALA A 123 15.45 1.00 14.07
N VAL A 124 15.51 -0.34 13.99
CA VAL A 124 14.45 -1.23 14.49
C VAL A 124 14.42 -1.23 16.03
N ASP A 125 15.56 -1.36 16.69
CA ASP A 125 15.66 -1.38 18.17
C ASP A 125 15.18 -0.07 18.82
N ALA A 126 15.22 1.03 18.07
CA ALA A 126 14.71 2.32 18.51
C ALA A 126 13.19 2.47 18.32
N LEU A 127 12.56 1.73 17.39
CA LEU A 127 11.10 1.72 17.26
C LEU A 127 10.41 1.21 18.53
N GLU A 128 10.99 0.20 19.18
CA GLU A 128 10.51 -0.38 20.43
C GLU A 128 10.54 0.60 21.63
N ALA A 129 11.17 1.77 21.46
CA ALA A 129 11.22 2.82 22.47
C ALA A 129 10.32 4.02 22.13
N ILE A 130 9.40 3.85 21.17
CA ILE A 130 8.36 4.82 20.86
C ILE A 130 7.05 4.30 21.44
N ASP A 131 6.47 5.07 22.35
CA ASP A 131 5.16 4.76 22.93
C ASP A 131 4.07 5.53 22.20
N VAL A 132 3.00 4.84 21.79
CA VAL A 132 1.84 5.44 21.12
C VAL A 132 0.57 5.09 21.87
N GLU A 133 -0.21 6.10 22.21
CA GLU A 133 -1.52 5.97 22.82
C GLU A 133 -2.59 6.15 21.73
N TYR A 134 -3.55 5.21 21.69
CA TYR A 134 -4.62 5.17 20.71
C TYR A 134 -5.99 5.19 21.40
N ASP A 135 -6.89 6.00 20.87
CA ASP A 135 -8.32 5.94 21.19
C ASP A 135 -9.03 5.20 20.05
N GLU A 136 -9.33 3.91 20.26
CA GLU A 136 -9.91 3.05 19.23
C GLU A 136 -11.27 3.57 18.74
N LEU A 137 -11.47 3.50 17.43
CA LEU A 137 -12.70 3.88 16.73
C LEU A 137 -13.37 2.64 16.11
N PRO A 138 -14.68 2.70 15.80
CA PRO A 138 -15.39 1.59 15.18
C PRO A 138 -14.74 1.17 13.85
N VAL A 139 -14.50 -0.14 13.69
CA VAL A 139 -13.85 -0.69 12.51
C VAL A 139 -14.90 -1.20 11.52
N VAL A 140 -14.77 -0.81 10.25
CA VAL A 140 -15.65 -1.27 9.16
C VAL A 140 -14.90 -2.27 8.28
N LEU A 141 -15.37 -3.53 8.24
CA LEU A 141 -14.70 -4.63 7.53
C LEU A 141 -15.50 -5.20 6.36
N ASP A 142 -16.82 -4.98 6.33
CA ASP A 142 -17.70 -5.44 5.26
C ASP A 142 -18.15 -4.28 4.37
N MET A 143 -18.13 -4.49 3.05
CA MET A 143 -18.47 -3.45 2.07
C MET A 143 -19.96 -3.08 2.08
N ASN A 144 -20.85 -4.03 2.37
CA ASN A 144 -22.28 -3.74 2.43
C ASN A 144 -22.62 -2.97 3.70
N GLU A 145 -22.03 -3.37 4.84
CA GLU A 145 -22.17 -2.64 6.10
C GLU A 145 -21.63 -1.21 5.97
N ALA A 146 -20.50 -1.02 5.29
CA ALA A 146 -19.93 0.30 5.03
C ALA A 146 -20.87 1.26 4.28
N LEU A 147 -21.74 0.72 3.41
CA LEU A 147 -22.69 1.47 2.59
C LEU A 147 -24.07 1.61 3.22
N ALA A 148 -24.31 0.97 4.37
CA ALA A 148 -25.59 1.04 5.05
C ALA A 148 -25.86 2.46 5.60
N GLU A 149 -27.13 2.82 5.73
CA GLU A 149 -27.52 4.07 6.35
C GLU A 149 -27.10 4.09 7.82
N GLY A 150 -26.40 5.15 8.23
CA GLY A 150 -25.90 5.31 9.61
C GLY A 150 -24.65 4.48 9.94
N ALA A 151 -24.00 3.87 8.95
CA ALA A 151 -22.72 3.20 9.15
C ALA A 151 -21.63 4.17 9.65
N ASP A 152 -20.73 3.67 10.49
CA ASP A 152 -19.56 4.43 10.91
C ASP A 152 -18.71 4.82 9.68
N LEU A 153 -18.32 6.09 9.63
CA LEU A 153 -17.49 6.61 8.53
C LEU A 153 -16.02 6.52 8.92
N VAL A 154 -15.21 5.89 8.05
CA VAL A 154 -13.74 5.89 8.20
C VAL A 154 -13.19 7.29 7.93
N HIS A 155 -13.79 8.02 7.00
CA HIS A 155 -13.41 9.40 6.64
C HIS A 155 -14.64 10.31 6.73
N PRO A 156 -14.97 10.82 7.93
CA PRO A 156 -16.19 11.61 8.14
C PRO A 156 -16.31 12.85 7.24
N GLU A 157 -15.19 13.46 6.87
CA GLU A 157 -15.11 14.61 5.98
C GLU A 157 -15.60 14.34 4.55
N LEU A 158 -15.60 13.06 4.13
CA LEU A 158 -16.13 12.66 2.82
C LEU A 158 -17.64 12.41 2.86
N GLY A 159 -18.23 12.27 4.05
CA GLY A 159 -19.66 12.04 4.27
C GLY A 159 -20.18 10.67 3.84
N THR A 160 -19.32 9.78 3.35
CA THR A 160 -19.69 8.43 2.89
C THR A 160 -18.47 7.52 2.83
N ASN A 161 -18.66 6.21 3.03
CA ASN A 161 -17.65 5.20 2.73
C ASN A 161 -17.64 4.78 1.24
N LYS A 162 -18.56 5.34 0.44
CA LYS A 162 -18.61 5.09 -1.01
C LYS A 162 -17.53 5.91 -1.72
N CYS A 163 -16.52 5.23 -2.24
CA CYS A 163 -15.45 5.87 -3.01
C CYS A 163 -15.91 6.34 -4.41
N ALA A 164 -16.47 5.43 -5.22
CA ALA A 164 -16.97 5.71 -6.56
C ALA A 164 -17.96 4.63 -7.05
N THR A 165 -18.72 4.94 -8.10
CA THR A 165 -19.40 3.94 -8.93
C THR A 165 -18.90 4.08 -10.35
N TRP A 166 -18.26 3.03 -10.87
CA TRP A 166 -17.81 3.01 -12.25
C TRP A 166 -18.69 2.06 -13.07
N VAL A 167 -19.32 2.60 -14.11
CA VAL A 167 -20.15 1.84 -15.04
C VAL A 167 -19.35 1.64 -16.32
N PHE A 168 -19.22 0.40 -16.74
CA PHE A 168 -18.66 0.06 -18.04
C PHE A 168 -19.79 -0.32 -18.99
N ASP A 169 -20.21 0.63 -19.84
CA ASP A 169 -21.27 0.40 -20.81
C ASP A 169 -20.67 0.00 -22.17
N SER A 170 -21.05 -1.20 -22.65
CA SER A 170 -20.52 -1.74 -23.90
C SER A 170 -21.01 -1.01 -25.14
N ALA A 171 -22.21 -0.42 -25.09
CA ALA A 171 -22.80 0.34 -26.19
C ALA A 171 -22.14 1.70 -26.32
N GLU A 172 -21.95 2.41 -25.21
CA GLU A 172 -21.19 3.66 -25.17
C GLU A 172 -19.74 3.45 -25.61
N ALA A 173 -19.12 2.34 -25.18
CA ALA A 173 -17.77 1.96 -25.61
C ALA A 173 -17.69 1.47 -27.07
N GLY A 174 -18.82 1.30 -27.76
CA GLY A 174 -18.87 0.80 -29.15
C GLY A 174 -18.40 -0.64 -29.33
N SER A 175 -18.31 -1.41 -28.24
CA SER A 175 -17.83 -2.79 -28.23
C SER A 175 -18.95 -3.82 -28.41
N ALA A 176 -20.19 -3.46 -28.07
CA ALA A 176 -21.40 -4.25 -28.31
C ALA A 176 -22.66 -3.35 -28.38
N GLY A 177 -23.84 -3.95 -28.50
CA GLY A 177 -25.12 -3.25 -28.37
C GLY A 177 -25.54 -3.01 -26.91
N ALA A 178 -26.77 -2.51 -26.70
CA ALA A 178 -27.31 -2.27 -25.36
C ALA A 178 -27.52 -3.59 -24.60
N ILE A 179 -26.91 -3.70 -23.41
CA ILE A 179 -26.99 -4.90 -22.58
C ILE A 179 -28.43 -5.17 -22.13
N ALA A 180 -29.22 -4.13 -21.85
CA ALA A 180 -30.61 -4.26 -21.44
C ALA A 180 -31.46 -4.99 -22.50
N ASP A 181 -31.24 -4.72 -23.78
CA ASP A 181 -31.96 -5.39 -24.87
C ASP A 181 -31.60 -6.87 -24.94
N ALA A 182 -30.32 -7.21 -24.75
CA ALA A 182 -29.84 -8.59 -24.74
C ALA A 182 -30.36 -9.40 -23.54
N ILE A 183 -30.45 -8.78 -22.35
CA ILE A 183 -31.00 -9.42 -21.15
C ILE A 183 -32.52 -9.55 -21.23
N ALA A 184 -33.23 -8.69 -21.95
CA ALA A 184 -34.68 -8.73 -22.07
C ALA A 184 -35.20 -9.88 -22.95
N GLN A 185 -34.36 -10.42 -23.84
CA GLN A 185 -34.73 -11.51 -24.76
C GLN A 185 -33.73 -12.68 -24.68
N PRO A 186 -33.56 -13.32 -23.49
CA PRO A 186 -32.65 -14.45 -23.38
C PRO A 186 -33.36 -15.72 -23.85
N ASP A 187 -32.68 -16.54 -24.65
CA ASP A 187 -33.13 -17.92 -24.89
C ASP A 187 -32.98 -18.75 -23.58
N GLU A 188 -31.88 -18.54 -22.85
CA GLU A 188 -31.61 -19.07 -21.52
C GLU A 188 -30.78 -18.05 -20.70
N GLY A 189 -30.91 -18.05 -19.37
CA GLY A 189 -30.19 -17.12 -18.49
C GLY A 189 -29.74 -17.77 -17.19
N LEU A 190 -28.54 -17.41 -16.72
CA LEU A 190 -28.01 -17.82 -15.42
C LEU A 190 -27.54 -16.59 -14.66
N GLU A 191 -27.94 -16.50 -13.40
CA GLU A 191 -27.45 -15.51 -12.45
C GLU A 191 -26.70 -16.20 -11.32
N GLY A 192 -25.56 -15.63 -10.92
CA GLY A 192 -24.75 -16.16 -9.84
C GLY A 192 -23.87 -15.09 -9.24
N THR A 193 -23.67 -15.17 -7.93
CA THR A 193 -22.74 -14.29 -7.20
C THR A 193 -21.42 -15.01 -6.98
N LEU A 194 -20.32 -14.37 -7.39
CA LEU A 194 -18.96 -14.86 -7.15
C LEU A 194 -18.23 -13.87 -6.24
N ARG A 195 -17.59 -14.38 -5.19
CA ARG A 195 -16.73 -13.58 -4.31
C ARG A 195 -15.27 -13.95 -4.53
N GLU A 196 -14.51 -13.06 -5.16
CA GLU A 196 -13.06 -13.18 -5.19
C GLU A 196 -12.47 -12.64 -3.88
N LYS A 197 -11.63 -13.43 -3.21
CA LYS A 197 -10.94 -13.00 -2.00
C LYS A 197 -9.83 -12.02 -2.35
N ARG A 198 -9.57 -11.06 -1.46
CA ARG A 198 -8.36 -10.23 -1.55
C ARG A 198 -7.13 -11.14 -1.61
N ARG A 199 -6.36 -11.00 -2.68
CA ARG A 199 -5.09 -11.72 -2.88
C ARG A 199 -3.95 -10.73 -2.70
N ILE A 200 -3.00 -11.10 -1.86
CA ILE A 200 -1.71 -10.43 -1.84
C ILE A 200 -0.83 -11.21 -2.79
N ARG A 201 -0.17 -10.51 -3.73
CA ARG A 201 0.83 -11.16 -4.59
C ARG A 201 1.82 -11.88 -3.66
N PRO A 202 2.06 -13.19 -3.79
CA PRO A 202 3.04 -13.87 -2.96
C PRO A 202 4.34 -13.08 -3.08
N LEU A 203 4.87 -12.67 -1.93
CA LEU A 203 6.14 -11.96 -1.86
C LEU A 203 7.13 -12.78 -2.68
N VAL A 204 7.67 -12.22 -3.75
CA VAL A 204 8.72 -12.90 -4.52
C VAL A 204 9.81 -13.18 -3.51
N SER A 205 9.99 -14.45 -3.17
CA SER A 205 10.77 -14.89 -2.02
C SER A 205 12.17 -14.30 -2.08
N ARG A 206 12.41 -13.25 -1.29
CA ARG A 206 13.72 -12.98 -0.73
C ARG A 206 13.71 -13.69 0.61
N ARG A 207 14.53 -14.73 0.77
CA ARG A 207 14.80 -15.30 2.10
C ARG A 207 15.19 -14.14 3.01
N ARG A 208 14.36 -13.84 3.99
CA ARG A 208 14.71 -13.01 5.15
C ARG A 208 13.84 -13.48 6.30
N ASP A 209 14.49 -14.21 7.20
CA ASP A 209 13.95 -15.00 8.29
C ASP A 209 13.51 -14.13 9.50
N TRP A 210 12.92 -12.97 9.24
CA TRP A 210 12.65 -11.95 10.28
C TRP A 210 11.23 -11.98 10.87
N TRP A 211 10.33 -12.81 10.35
CA TRP A 211 8.91 -12.81 10.75
C TRP A 211 8.51 -13.98 11.68
N ASN A 212 9.45 -14.72 12.26
CA ASN A 212 9.10 -15.79 13.20
C ASN A 212 9.89 -15.64 14.50
N PRO A 213 9.35 -14.95 15.53
CA PRO A 213 9.92 -15.06 16.86
C PRO A 213 9.78 -16.51 17.36
N PRO A 214 10.80 -17.10 18.00
CA PRO A 214 10.65 -18.40 18.64
C PRO A 214 9.64 -18.31 19.78
N VAL A 215 8.83 -19.37 19.88
CA VAL A 215 7.84 -19.65 20.93
C VAL A 215 8.48 -19.66 22.31
#